data_AF-A0A379S4Q0-F1
#
_entry.id   AF-A0A379S4Q0-F1
#
_cell.length_a   1.000
_cell.length_b   1.000
_cell.length_c   1.000
_cell.angle_alpha   90.00
_cell.angle_beta   90.00
_cell.angle_gamma   90.00
#
_symmetry.space_group_name_H-M   'P 1'
#
loop_
_entity.id
_entity.type
_entity.pdbx_description
1 polymer ?
#
loop_
_entity_poly.entity_id
_entity_poly.type
_entity_poly.pdbx_seq_one_letter_code
_entity_poly.pdbx_strand_id
1 'polypeptide(L)'
;MKGNAPKLMSDDGKHIVIRPLAYCREKDIVRFAEAKAFLSFLVICADSQPNLQRQVIADMLRDWDKRYPGRIETMFSAMQNIVPFSPL
;
A
#
# COMPACT_ATOMS: atom_id res chain seq x y z
N MET A 1 -5.96 -4.94 15.05
CA MET A 1 -6.15 -5.00 13.58
C MET A 1 -4.78 -5.14 12.90
N LYS A 2 -4.37 -6.34 12.48
CA LYS A 2 -3.14 -6.54 11.68
C LYS A 2 -3.44 -6.24 10.20
N GLY A 3 -3.79 -4.99 9.88
CA GLY A 3 -4.40 -4.64 8.59
C GLY A 3 -3.53 -4.90 7.35
N ASN A 4 -2.21 -4.72 7.46
CA ASN A 4 -1.28 -4.72 6.32
C ASN A 4 -0.09 -5.68 6.49
N ALA A 5 -0.28 -6.81 7.17
CA ALA A 5 0.78 -7.82 7.23
C ALA A 5 1.04 -8.45 5.84
N PRO A 6 2.30 -8.74 5.46
CA PRO A 6 2.63 -9.43 4.21
C PRO A 6 1.98 -10.81 4.10
N LYS A 7 1.77 -11.45 5.25
CA LYS A 7 1.00 -12.68 5.41
C LYS A 7 -0.08 -12.43 6.46
N LEU A 8 -1.34 -12.52 6.05
CA LEU A 8 -2.48 -12.34 6.93
C LEU A 8 -3.35 -13.60 6.86
N MET A 9 -3.54 -14.26 8.00
CA MET A 9 -4.51 -15.34 8.14
C MET A 9 -5.89 -14.72 8.31
N SER A 10 -6.87 -15.22 7.57
CA SER A 10 -8.29 -14.87 7.75
C SER A 10 -8.74 -15.25 9.17
N ASP A 11 -9.69 -14.52 9.72
CA ASP A 11 -10.18 -14.75 11.09
C ASP A 11 -10.83 -16.13 11.26
N ASP A 12 -11.34 -16.71 10.16
CA ASP A 12 -11.89 -18.07 10.09
C ASP A 12 -10.85 -19.17 9.82
N GLY A 13 -9.58 -18.80 9.66
CA GLY A 13 -8.44 -19.72 9.45
C GLY A 13 -8.40 -20.44 8.11
N LYS A 14 -9.37 -20.18 7.20
CA LYS A 14 -9.49 -20.93 5.93
C LYS A 14 -8.64 -20.38 4.81
N HIS A 15 -8.33 -19.08 4.85
CA HIS A 15 -7.59 -18.40 3.81
C HIS A 15 -6.38 -17.66 4.37
N ILE A 16 -5.31 -17.60 3.57
CA ILE A 16 -4.13 -16.80 3.85
C ILE A 16 -3.96 -15.79 2.71
N VAL A 17 -4.00 -14.51 3.05
CA VAL A 17 -3.69 -13.41 2.13
C VAL A 17 -2.18 -13.22 2.12
N ILE A 18 -1.56 -13.40 0.95
CA ILE A 18 -0.14 -13.15 0.72
C ILE A 18 0.00 -11.91 -0.14
N ARG A 19 0.77 -10.92 0.34
CA ARG A 19 1.07 -9.67 -0.36
C ARG A 19 2.55 -9.64 -0.75
N PRO A 20 2.94 -10.26 -1.88
CA PRO A 20 4.36 -10.40 -2.26
C PRO A 20 5.05 -9.06 -2.50
N LEU A 21 4.30 -8.02 -2.85
CA LEU A 21 4.81 -6.67 -3.14
C LEU A 21 4.67 -5.71 -1.95
N ALA A 22 4.41 -6.19 -0.74
CA ALA A 22 4.13 -5.34 0.44
C ALA A 22 5.26 -4.35 0.79
N TYR A 23 6.50 -4.66 0.37
CA TYR A 23 7.68 -3.84 0.62
C TYR A 23 8.21 -3.15 -0.64
N CYS A 24 7.59 -3.39 -1.79
CA CYS A 24 8.00 -2.79 -3.05
C CYS A 24 7.40 -1.40 -3.17
N ARG A 25 8.22 -0.39 -3.44
CA ARG A 25 7.73 0.95 -3.73
C ARG A 25 7.03 0.95 -5.09
N GLU A 26 5.98 1.75 -5.23
CA GLU A 26 5.17 1.82 -6.46
C GLU A 26 6.02 2.11 -7.71
N LYS A 27 6.96 3.05 -7.61
CA LYS A 27 7.91 3.38 -8.70
C LYS A 27 8.73 2.18 -9.18
N ASP A 28 9.10 1.29 -8.27
CA ASP A 28 9.94 0.13 -8.59
C ASP A 28 9.10 -0.95 -9.28
N ILE A 29 7.82 -1.07 -8.92
CA ILE A 29 6.85 -1.96 -9.58
C ILE A 29 6.60 -1.50 -11.02
N VAL A 30 6.41 -0.20 -11.25
CA VAL A 30 6.23 0.36 -12.59
C VAL A 30 7.46 0.08 -13.46
N ARG A 31 8.66 0.41 -12.94
CA ARG A 31 9.91 0.16 -13.67
C ARG A 31 10.12 -1.33 -13.99
N PHE A 32 9.78 -2.21 -13.06
CA PHE A 32 9.83 -3.65 -13.28
C PHE A 32 8.83 -4.10 -14.35
N ALA A 33 7.61 -3.55 -14.33
CA ALA A 33 6.58 -3.90 -15.30
C ALA A 33 6.92 -3.45 -16.72
N GLU A 34 7.50 -2.26 -16.87
CA GLU A 34 8.05 -1.77 -18.14
C GLU A 34 9.16 -2.68 -18.64
N ALA A 35 10.13 -3.00 -17.78
CA ALA A 35 11.26 -3.86 -18.13
C ALA A 35 10.84 -5.30 -18.50
N LYS A 36 9.76 -5.80 -17.90
CA LYS A 36 9.18 -7.12 -18.21
C LYS A 36 8.14 -7.08 -19.33
N ALA A 37 7.89 -5.92 -19.91
CA ALA A 37 6.87 -5.70 -20.94
C ALA A 37 5.49 -6.28 -20.53
N PHE A 38 5.11 -6.15 -19.25
CA PHE A 38 3.75 -6.45 -18.85
C PHE A 38 2.82 -5.45 -19.53
N LEU A 39 1.69 -5.95 -20.06
CA LEU A 39 0.70 -5.08 -20.69
C LEU A 39 0.05 -4.21 -19.61
N SER A 40 0.53 -2.99 -19.44
CA SER A 40 -0.03 -1.96 -18.55
C SER A 40 -1.33 -1.38 -19.11
N PHE A 41 -2.28 -2.24 -19.52
CA PHE A 41 -3.58 -1.78 -19.99
C PHE A 41 -4.36 -1.19 -18.81
N LEU A 42 -4.33 0.15 -18.71
CA LEU A 42 -5.06 0.93 -17.71
C LEU A 42 -6.55 0.93 -18.06
N VAL A 43 -7.30 -0.05 -17.53
CA VAL A 43 -8.70 0.22 -17.20
C VAL A 43 -8.67 1.10 -15.96
N ILE A 44 -8.71 2.41 -16.16
CA ILE A 44 -9.23 3.31 -15.14
C ILE A 44 -10.69 2.88 -15.01
N CYS A 45 -11.04 2.19 -13.91
CA CYS A 45 -12.43 1.81 -13.66
C CYS A 45 -13.28 3.06 -13.85
N ALA A 46 -14.24 3.03 -14.77
CA ALA A 46 -15.06 4.17 -15.20
C ALA A 46 -15.93 4.78 -14.08
N ASP A 47 -15.78 4.28 -12.85
CA ASP A 47 -16.45 4.67 -11.61
C ASP A 47 -15.49 5.28 -10.57
N SER A 48 -14.28 5.69 -10.98
CA SER A 48 -13.38 6.44 -10.12
C SER A 48 -13.94 7.84 -9.85
N GLN A 49 -14.78 7.96 -8.82
CA GLN A 49 -15.39 9.21 -8.41
C GLN A 49 -14.30 10.28 -8.15
N PRO A 50 -14.46 11.51 -8.66
CA PRO A 50 -13.43 12.56 -8.62
C PRO A 50 -13.11 13.07 -7.21
N ASN A 51 -13.87 12.68 -6.19
CA ASN A 51 -13.68 13.09 -4.78
C ASN A 51 -13.32 11.91 -3.87
N LEU A 52 -12.62 10.89 -4.38
CA LEU A 52 -12.12 9.83 -3.52
C LEU A 52 -11.11 10.43 -2.53
N GLN A 53 -11.41 10.35 -1.23
CA GLN A 53 -10.47 10.71 -0.15
C GLN A 53 -9.10 10.04 -0.32
N ARG A 54 -9.08 8.87 -0.97
CA ARG A 54 -7.85 8.17 -1.35
C ARG A 54 -6.93 8.99 -2.27
N GLN A 55 -7.46 9.72 -3.24
CA GLN A 55 -6.65 10.54 -4.15
C GLN A 55 -6.03 11.73 -3.39
N VAL A 56 -6.82 12.40 -2.54
CA VAL A 56 -6.35 13.50 -1.70
C VAL A 56 -5.21 13.05 -0.77
N ILE A 57 -5.37 11.88 -0.12
CA ILE A 57 -4.34 11.31 0.74
C ILE A 57 -3.09 10.92 -0.08
N ALA A 58 -3.26 10.37 -1.28
CA ALA A 58 -2.14 10.01 -2.15
C ALA A 58 -1.32 11.24 -2.58
N ASP A 59 -1.99 12.35 -2.91
CA ASP A 59 -1.33 13.61 -3.24
C ASP A 59 -0.56 14.19 -2.05
N MET A 60 -1.17 14.16 -0.86
CA MET A 60 -0.53 14.58 0.40
C MET A 60 0.74 13.75 0.69
N LEU A 61 0.67 12.43 0.51
CA LEU A 61 1.83 11.55 0.70
C LEU A 61 2.93 11.83 -0.33
N ARG A 62 2.58 12.00 -1.61
CA ARG A 62 3.56 12.36 -2.66
C ARG A 62 4.26 13.68 -2.35
N ASP A 63 3.55 14.65 -1.81
CA ASP A 63 4.13 15.93 -1.43
C ASP A 63 5.02 15.82 -0.17
N TRP A 64 4.67 14.98 0.79
CA TRP A 64 5.55 14.69 1.94
C TRP A 64 6.83 13.96 1.56
N ASP A 65 6.78 13.03 0.61
CA ASP A 65 7.98 12.32 0.13
C ASP A 65 8.96 13.28 -0.57
N LYS A 66 8.44 14.22 -1.36
CA LYS A 66 9.26 15.27 -2.00
C LYS A 66 9.93 16.18 -0.97
N ARG A 67 9.19 16.58 0.08
CA ARG A 67 9.70 17.50 1.11
C ARG A 67 10.62 16.80 2.12
N TYR A 68 10.39 15.51 2.38
CA TYR A 68 11.10 14.72 3.39
C TYR A 68 11.34 13.30 2.89
N PRO A 69 12.40 13.06 2.09
CA PRO A 69 12.68 11.75 1.52
C PRO A 69 12.88 10.72 2.64
N GLY A 70 12.16 9.59 2.55
CA GLY A 70 12.23 8.49 3.53
C GLY A 70 11.20 8.56 4.67
N ARG A 71 10.46 9.68 4.82
CA ARG A 71 9.43 9.82 5.86
C ARG A 71 8.29 8.80 5.71
N ILE A 72 7.91 8.49 4.48
CA ILE A 72 6.86 7.48 4.19
C ILE A 72 7.28 6.11 4.72
N GLU A 73 8.56 5.75 4.64
CA GLU A 73 9.05 4.45 5.12
C GLU A 73 8.96 4.36 6.63
N THR A 74 9.35 5.42 7.33
CA THR A 74 9.21 5.51 8.79
C THR A 74 7.74 5.42 9.21
N MET A 75 6.83 6.10 8.50
CA MET A 75 5.39 5.98 8.75
C MET A 75 4.87 4.57 8.49
N PHE A 76 5.32 3.93 7.41
CA PHE A 76 4.95 2.54 7.08
C PHE A 76 5.43 1.56 8.15
N SER A 77 6.69 1.67 8.59
CA SER A 77 7.24 0.87 9.69
C SER A 77 6.52 1.13 11.01
N ALA A 78 6.16 2.39 11.31
CA ALA A 78 5.38 2.72 12.49
C ALA A 78 4.00 2.06 12.48
N MET A 79 3.30 2.08 11.34
CA MET A 79 2.00 1.41 11.19
C MET A 79 2.08 -0.12 11.35
N GLN A 80 3.20 -0.74 10.95
CA GLN A 80 3.42 -2.18 11.16
C GLN A 80 3.60 -2.54 12.65
N ASN A 81 4.13 -1.60 13.44
CA ASN A 81 4.40 -1.76 14.86
C ASN A 81 3.22 -1.33 15.76
N ILE A 82 2.08 -0.91 15.19
CA ILE A 82 0.85 -0.69 15.95
C ILE A 82 0.30 -2.05 16.40
N VAL A 83 0.80 -2.53 17.53
CA VAL A 83 0.14 -3.58 18.29
C VAL A 83 -1.10 -2.95 18.92
N PRO A 84 -2.31 -3.49 18.67
CA PRO A 84 -3.46 -3.07 19.45
C PRO A 84 -3.14 -3.40 20.92
N PHE A 85 -3.03 -2.38 21.76
CA PHE A 85 -3.05 -2.57 23.19
C PHE A 85 -4.43 -3.11 23.53
N SER A 86 -4.57 -4.42 23.67
CA SER A 86 -5.75 -5.00 24.28
C SER A 86 -5.61 -4.75 25.78
N PRO A 87 -6.43 -3.89 26.41
CA PRO A 87 -6.69 -4.10 27.81
C PRO A 87 -7.39 -5.46 27.90
N LEU A 88 -7.01 -6.23 28.91
CA LEU A 88 -7.84 -7.34 29.40
C LEU A 88 -9.24 -6.82 29.72
#